data_AF-A0A255TTX5-F1
#
_entry.id   AF-A0A255TTX5-F1
#
_cell.length_a   1.000
_cell.length_b   1.000
_cell.length_c   1.000
_cell.angle_alpha   90.00
_cell.angle_beta   90.00
_cell.angle_gamma   90.00
#
_symmetry.space_group_name_H-M   'P 1'
#
loop_
_entity.id
_entity.type
_entity.pdbx_description
1 polymer ?
#
loop_
_entity_poly.entity_id
_entity_poly.type
_entity_poly.pdbx_seq_one_letter_code
_entity_poly.pdbx_strand_id
1 'polypeptide(L)'
;MAKLRNKDSTENWSHKNDYPIEEVWNTYHTLARLIVPRLQAFKALEKHGYCPDFKGMREWNCAIQKMIDAFELMKYANTYSEDEKRTIEQGLDLFRKHFFNLWD
;
A
#
# COMPACT_ATOMS: atom_id res chain seq x y z
N MET A 1 19.50 -12.34 42.90
CA MET A 1 19.19 -13.08 41.65
C MET A 1 18.72 -12.07 40.60
N ALA A 2 19.62 -11.67 39.70
CA ALA A 2 19.28 -10.78 38.60
C ALA A 2 18.67 -11.61 37.46
N LYS A 3 17.43 -11.32 37.07
CA LYS A 3 16.82 -11.88 35.86
C LYS A 3 17.62 -11.41 34.66
N LEU A 4 18.35 -12.32 34.02
CA LEU A 4 18.96 -12.12 32.72
C LEU A 4 17.84 -11.76 31.74
N ARG A 5 17.81 -10.49 31.35
CA ARG A 5 17.01 -9.97 30.25
C ARG A 5 17.49 -10.68 29.00
N ASN A 6 16.60 -11.44 28.37
CA ASN A 6 16.86 -12.22 27.16
C ASN A 6 17.28 -11.26 26.03
N LYS A 7 18.58 -10.98 25.93
CA LYS A 7 19.24 -10.35 24.79
C LYS A 7 19.71 -11.51 23.93
N ASP A 8 18.88 -12.05 23.05
CA ASP A 8 19.38 -12.94 21.98
C ASP A 8 18.31 -13.30 20.93
N SER A 9 17.82 -12.29 20.23
CA SER A 9 17.20 -12.53 18.91
C SER A 9 17.64 -11.55 17.82
N THR A 10 18.45 -10.54 18.19
CA THR A 10 18.90 -9.48 17.28
C THR A 10 20.28 -9.69 16.69
N GLU A 11 21.08 -10.66 17.17
CA GLU A 11 22.51 -10.74 16.82
C GLU A 11 22.84 -11.53 15.55
N ASN A 12 21.89 -12.21 14.89
CA ASN A 12 22.18 -13.03 13.71
C ASN A 12 21.25 -12.77 12.50
N TRP A 13 20.87 -11.52 12.22
CA TRP A 13 20.20 -11.18 10.97
C TRP A 13 21.22 -10.66 9.94
N SER A 14 21.79 -11.59 9.17
CA SER A 14 23.01 -11.44 8.37
C SER A 14 22.85 -10.90 6.93
N HIS A 15 21.81 -10.11 6.67
CA HIS A 15 21.74 -9.33 5.44
C HIS A 15 21.71 -7.87 5.84
N LYS A 16 22.76 -7.13 5.44
CA LYS A 16 22.93 -5.69 5.68
C LYS A 16 21.60 -4.97 5.42
N ASN A 17 20.87 -4.60 6.47
CA ASN A 17 19.61 -3.91 6.32
C ASN A 17 19.88 -2.43 6.20
N ASP A 18 19.77 -1.90 4.98
CA ASP A 18 19.69 -0.46 4.73
C ASP A 18 18.34 0.13 5.21
N TYR A 19 17.47 -0.67 5.81
CA TYR A 19 16.14 -0.29 6.28
C TYR A 19 15.95 -0.53 7.78
N PRO A 20 15.28 0.38 8.50
CA PRO A 20 14.90 0.16 9.90
C PRO A 20 14.08 -1.12 10.09
N ILE A 21 14.33 -1.87 11.16
CA ILE A 21 13.60 -3.13 11.46
C ILE A 21 12.08 -2.91 11.57
N GLU A 22 11.66 -1.74 12.06
CA GLU A 22 10.24 -1.38 12.12
C GLU A 22 9.61 -1.26 10.73
N GLU A 23 10.34 -0.77 9.73
CA GLU A 23 9.86 -0.70 8.34
C GLU A 23 9.76 -2.08 7.71
N VAL A 24 10.69 -2.99 8.05
CA VAL A 24 10.64 -4.38 7.62
C VAL A 24 9.38 -5.06 8.20
N TRP A 25 9.14 -4.94 9.51
CA TRP A 25 7.96 -5.54 10.15
C TRP A 25 6.65 -4.91 9.64
N ASN A 26 6.68 -3.64 9.25
CA ASN A 26 5.52 -2.89 8.75
C ASN A 26 5.63 -2.60 7.25
N THR A 27 6.12 -3.56 6.46
CA THR A 27 6.40 -3.37 5.03
C THR A 27 5.20 -2.79 4.28
N TYR A 28 3.99 -3.31 4.53
CA TYR A 28 2.79 -2.83 3.82
C TYR A 28 2.41 -1.40 4.21
N HIS A 29 2.61 -0.99 5.47
CA HIS A 29 2.43 0.41 5.90
C HIS A 29 3.41 1.34 5.19
N THR A 30 4.67 0.93 5.08
CA THR A 30 5.69 1.69 4.35
C THR A 30 5.34 1.81 2.86
N LEU A 31 4.96 0.70 2.21
CA LEU A 31 4.54 0.72 0.81
C LEU A 31 3.27 1.57 0.60
N ALA A 32 2.27 1.46 1.47
CA ALA A 32 1.05 2.26 1.40
C ALA A 32 1.37 3.77 1.46
N ARG A 33 2.26 4.18 2.37
CA ARG A 33 2.72 5.58 2.47
C ARG A 33 3.43 6.08 1.21
N LEU A 34 4.11 5.20 0.47
CA LEU A 34 4.75 5.54 -0.81
C LEU A 34 3.78 5.53 -2.00
N ILE A 35 2.83 4.60 -2.00
CA ILE A 35 1.88 4.39 -3.11
C ILE A 35 0.81 5.47 -3.13
N VAL A 36 0.23 5.83 -1.97
CA VAL A 36 -0.86 6.81 -1.86
C VAL A 36 -0.56 8.14 -2.57
N PRO A 37 0.54 8.86 -2.27
CA PRO A 37 0.80 10.14 -2.92
C PRO A 37 1.03 9.99 -4.44
N ARG A 38 1.58 8.86 -4.89
CA ARG A 38 1.76 8.57 -6.32
C ARG A 38 0.43 8.33 -7.02
N LEU A 39 -0.48 7.57 -6.42
CA LEU A 39 -1.81 7.35 -6.97
C LEU A 39 -2.65 8.63 -6.98
N GLN A 40 -2.54 9.47 -5.94
CA GLN A 40 -3.18 10.79 -5.89
C GLN A 40 -2.67 11.69 -7.03
N ALA A 41 -1.34 11.78 -7.20
CA ALA A 41 -0.73 12.52 -8.29
C ALA A 41 -1.13 11.97 -9.67
N PHE A 42 -1.08 10.64 -9.83
CA PHE A 42 -1.50 9.97 -11.07
C PHE A 42 -2.96 10.27 -11.37
N LYS A 43 -3.87 10.18 -10.40
CA LYS A 43 -5.29 10.52 -10.59
C LYS A 43 -5.47 11.98 -11.03
N ALA A 44 -4.73 12.92 -10.46
CA ALA A 44 -4.78 14.35 -10.79
C ALA A 44 -4.14 14.71 -12.14
N LEU A 45 -3.25 13.87 -12.68
CA LEU A 45 -2.63 14.06 -13.98
C LEU A 45 -3.69 14.10 -15.11
N GLU A 46 -3.54 15.05 -16.02
CA GLU A 46 -4.22 15.04 -17.32
C GLU A 46 -3.67 13.90 -18.16
N LYS A 47 -4.45 12.82 -18.28
CA LYS A 47 -4.01 11.58 -18.90
C LYS A 47 -4.32 11.55 -20.40
N HIS A 48 -3.40 11.02 -21.19
CA HIS A 48 -3.58 10.67 -22.60
C HIS A 48 -4.44 9.42 -22.77
N GLY A 49 -4.46 8.52 -21.77
CA GLY A 49 -5.15 7.24 -21.86
C GLY A 49 -5.86 6.79 -20.57
N TYR A 50 -6.68 5.75 -20.70
CA TYR A 50 -7.28 5.04 -19.58
C TYR A 50 -7.09 3.53 -19.75
N CYS A 51 -7.20 2.78 -18.66
CA CYS A 51 -7.10 1.33 -18.70
C CYS A 51 -8.22 0.71 -19.59
N PRO A 52 -7.90 -0.15 -20.59
CA PRO A 52 -8.88 -0.69 -21.54
C PRO A 52 -10.06 -1.45 -20.93
N ASP A 53 -9.92 -1.94 -19.69
CA ASP A 53 -10.98 -2.65 -18.96
C ASP A 53 -12.14 -1.74 -18.51
N PHE A 54 -11.98 -0.41 -18.63
CA PHE A 54 -12.97 0.58 -18.21
C PHE A 54 -13.59 1.28 -19.41
N LYS A 55 -14.79 1.87 -19.26
CA LYS A 55 -15.48 2.54 -20.39
C LYS A 55 -14.99 3.97 -20.65
N GLY A 56 -14.04 4.45 -19.85
CA GLY A 56 -13.45 5.77 -20.02
C GLY A 56 -12.75 6.30 -18.78
N MET A 57 -12.17 7.50 -18.94
CA MET A 57 -11.40 8.20 -17.92
C MET A 57 -12.10 8.35 -16.57
N ARG A 58 -13.42 8.60 -16.56
CA ARG A 58 -14.17 8.75 -15.31
C ARG A 58 -14.20 7.45 -14.50
N GLU A 59 -14.50 6.32 -15.15
CA GLU A 59 -14.53 5.02 -14.47
C GLU A 59 -13.13 4.61 -14.00
N TRP A 60 -12.11 4.89 -14.81
CA TRP A 60 -10.72 4.64 -14.44
C TRP A 60 -10.31 5.46 -13.20
N ASN A 61 -10.62 6.75 -13.16
CA ASN A 61 -10.36 7.60 -12.00
C ASN A 61 -11.16 7.16 -10.75
N CYS A 62 -12.35 6.58 -10.91
CA CYS A 62 -13.09 5.96 -9.81
C CYS A 62 -12.38 4.71 -9.29
N ALA A 63 -11.83 3.86 -10.16
CA ALA A 63 -11.05 2.70 -9.76
C ALA A 63 -9.76 3.11 -9.03
N ILE A 64 -9.04 4.11 -9.54
CA ILE A 64 -7.84 4.66 -8.88
C ILE A 64 -8.21 5.22 -7.49
N GLN A 65 -9.35 5.89 -7.34
CA GLN A 65 -9.78 6.38 -6.03
C GLN A 65 -9.97 5.23 -5.02
N LYS A 66 -10.57 4.11 -5.43
CA LYS A 66 -10.73 2.93 -4.55
C LYS A 66 -9.38 2.35 -4.14
N MET A 67 -8.39 2.35 -5.03
CA MET A 67 -7.01 1.97 -4.67
C MET A 67 -6.45 2.95 -3.62
N ILE A 68 -6.61 4.26 -3.82
CA ILE A 68 -6.18 5.30 -2.86
C ILE A 68 -6.84 5.08 -1.49
N ASP A 69 -8.16 4.85 -1.45
CA ASP A 69 -8.91 4.67 -0.20
C ASP A 69 -8.40 3.45 0.58
N ALA A 70 -8.16 2.33 -0.11
CA ALA A 70 -7.57 1.14 0.49
C ALA A 70 -6.17 1.41 1.07
N PHE A 71 -5.27 2.01 0.30
CA PHE A 71 -3.93 2.28 0.80
C PHE A 71 -3.90 3.37 1.88
N GLU A 72 -4.82 4.35 1.89
CA GLU A 72 -4.95 5.33 2.98
C GLU A 72 -5.29 4.64 4.31
N LEU A 73 -6.26 3.73 4.32
CA LEU A 73 -6.57 2.90 5.50
C LEU A 73 -5.35 2.09 5.96
N MET A 74 -4.56 1.61 5.01
CA MET A 74 -3.37 0.80 5.25
C MET A 74 -2.11 1.59 5.63
N LYS A 75 -2.14 2.92 5.85
CA LYS A 75 -0.91 3.66 6.19
C LYS A 75 -0.45 3.48 7.63
N TYR A 76 -1.38 3.39 8.58
CA TYR A 76 -1.05 3.46 10.02
C TYR A 76 -1.88 2.53 10.92
N ALA A 77 -3.02 2.01 10.44
CA ALA A 77 -3.92 1.21 11.27
C ALA A 77 -3.52 -0.27 11.28
N ASN A 78 -3.48 -0.88 12.46
CA ASN A 78 -3.21 -2.32 12.61
C ASN A 78 -4.48 -3.18 12.71
N THR A 79 -5.64 -2.53 12.80
CA THR A 79 -6.95 -3.17 12.98
C THR A 79 -7.99 -2.44 12.15
N TYR A 80 -8.93 -3.19 11.58
CA TYR A 80 -9.94 -2.68 10.67
C TYR A 80 -11.31 -3.25 11.03
N SER A 81 -12.33 -2.42 10.93
CA SER A 81 -13.72 -2.86 10.86
C SER A 81 -13.98 -3.73 9.63
N GLU A 82 -15.08 -4.48 9.61
CA GLU A 82 -15.43 -5.31 8.46
C GLU A 82 -15.64 -4.50 7.18
N ASP A 83 -16.15 -3.27 7.27
CA ASP A 83 -16.34 -2.40 6.10
C ASP A 83 -15.01 -1.82 5.59
N GLU A 84 -14.07 -1.50 6.50
CA GLU A 84 -12.71 -1.12 6.11
C GLU A 84 -11.97 -2.28 5.46
N LYS A 85 -12.11 -3.52 5.97
CA LYS A 85 -11.53 -4.72 5.33
C LYS A 85 -12.05 -4.90 3.92
N ARG A 86 -13.36 -4.77 3.69
CA ARG A 86 -13.96 -4.85 2.35
C ARG A 86 -13.42 -3.76 1.42
N THR A 87 -13.25 -2.55 1.94
CA THR A 87 -12.66 -1.42 1.18
C THR A 87 -11.21 -1.73 0.78
N ILE A 88 -10.42 -2.25 1.73
CA ILE A 88 -9.04 -2.66 1.51
C ILE A 88 -8.95 -3.76 0.46
N GLU A 89 -9.72 -4.84 0.61
CA GLU A 89 -9.76 -5.97 -0.33
C GLU A 89 -10.11 -5.50 -1.75
N GLN A 90 -11.17 -4.70 -1.88
CA GLN A 90 -11.59 -4.16 -3.17
C GLN A 90 -10.51 -3.29 -3.83
N GLY A 91 -9.86 -2.41 -3.07
CA GLY A 91 -8.80 -1.55 -3.60
C GLY A 91 -7.53 -2.31 -3.96
N LEU A 92 -7.14 -3.31 -3.16
CA LEU A 92 -5.99 -4.18 -3.44
C LEU A 92 -6.23 -5.05 -4.68
N ASP A 93 -7.43 -5.59 -4.86
CA ASP A 93 -7.77 -6.35 -6.06
C ASP A 93 -7.69 -5.51 -7.33
N LEU A 94 -8.24 -4.28 -7.26
CA LEU A 94 -8.11 -3.31 -8.35
C LEU A 94 -6.64 -2.99 -8.64
N PHE A 95 -5.86 -2.70 -7.60
CA PHE A 95 -4.44 -2.37 -7.74
C PHE A 95 -3.66 -3.53 -8.37
N ARG A 96 -3.84 -4.76 -7.86
CA ARG A 96 -3.19 -5.96 -8.40
C ARG A 96 -3.56 -6.19 -9.86
N LYS A 97 -4.85 -6.07 -10.20
CA LYS A 97 -5.35 -6.33 -11.55
C LYS A 97 -4.82 -5.30 -12.57
N HIS A 98 -4.73 -4.04 -12.16
CA HIS A 98 -4.43 -2.92 -13.06
C HIS A 98 -3.06 -2.27 -12.82
N PHE A 99 -2.16 -2.95 -12.12
CA PHE A 99 -0.84 -2.42 -11.76
C PHE A 99 -0.06 -1.93 -12.99
N PHE A 100 -0.05 -2.72 -14.06
CA PHE A 100 0.59 -2.36 -15.34
C PHE A 100 -0.19 -1.34 -16.17
N ASN A 101 -1.31 -0.81 -15.67
CA ASN A 101 -2.05 0.29 -16.29
C ASN A 101 -1.86 1.62 -15.55
N LEU A 102 -1.01 1.65 -14.51
CA LEU A 102 -0.59 2.87 -13.83
C LEU A 102 0.56 3.56 -14.58
N TRP A 103 0.34 3.76 -15.88
CA TRP A 103 1.17 4.54 -16.78
C TRP A 103 0.27 5.47 -17.57
N ASP A 104 0.83 6.55 -18.08
CA ASP A 104 0.18 7.45 -19.02
C ASP A 104 1.20 7.87 -20.09
#